data_AF-A0AAN0III2-F1
#
_entry.id   AF-A0AAN0III2-F1
#
_cell.length_a   1.000
_cell.length_b   1.000
_cell.length_c   1.000
_cell.angle_alpha   90.00
_cell.angle_beta   90.00
_cell.angle_gamma   90.00
#
_symmetry.space_group_name_H-M   'P 1'
#
loop_
_entity.id
_entity.type
_entity.pdbx_description
1 polymer ?
#
loop_
_entity_poly.entity_id
_entity_poly.type
_entity_poly.pdbx_seq_one_letter_code
_entity_poly.pdbx_strand_id
1 'polypeptide(L)'
;ICSVLQYVCHKESLTIPDTLAKRIAEKSERNLRKAILLCEACRVQQYPFNDDQVVPDCEWEVFLRETAAMIITEQSPKRLLEVRGRYYELLTHCIPPDIIFKRILTELVANCDGTLKAEVTQLAAQYQAQSQLGSKAIFHLEAFTAKFMRIYKQFLEEGLESMGF
;
A
#
# COMPACT_ATOMS: atom_id res chain seq x y z
N ILE A 1 -14.80 -12.74 -10.27
CA ILE A 1 -14.71 -11.28 -10.51
C ILE A 1 -14.88 -10.97 -11.99
N CYS A 2 -14.05 -11.51 -12.89
CA CYS A 2 -14.17 -11.23 -14.34
C CYS A 2 -15.59 -11.51 -14.90
N SER A 3 -16.20 -12.64 -14.54
CA SER A 3 -17.59 -12.95 -14.93
C SER A 3 -18.60 -11.92 -14.45
N VAL A 4 -18.41 -11.37 -13.24
CA VAL A 4 -19.27 -10.32 -12.69
C VAL A 4 -19.03 -9.00 -13.43
N LEU A 5 -17.78 -8.65 -13.74
CA LEU A 5 -17.47 -7.46 -14.53
C LEU A 5 -18.11 -7.53 -15.93
N GLN A 6 -17.95 -8.65 -16.62
CA GLN A 6 -18.60 -8.89 -17.92
C GLN A 6 -20.12 -8.78 -17.82
N TYR A 7 -20.72 -9.38 -16.78
CA TYR A 7 -22.16 -9.31 -16.54
C TYR A 7 -22.63 -7.86 -16.31
N VAL A 8 -21.94 -7.09 -15.46
CA VAL A 8 -22.28 -5.68 -15.17
C VAL A 8 -22.11 -4.83 -16.43
N CYS A 9 -21.00 -4.96 -17.15
CA CYS A 9 -20.79 -4.26 -18.42
C CYS A 9 -21.89 -4.59 -19.43
N HIS A 10 -22.26 -5.87 -19.56
CA HIS A 10 -23.34 -6.29 -20.46
C HIS A 10 -24.68 -5.66 -20.09
N LYS A 11 -25.02 -5.56 -18.79
CA LYS A 11 -26.22 -4.88 -18.32
C LYS A 11 -26.21 -3.38 -18.60
N GLU A 12 -25.06 -2.74 -18.54
CA GLU A 12 -24.84 -1.33 -18.89
C GLU A 12 -24.68 -1.08 -20.40
N SER A 13 -24.90 -2.10 -21.25
CA SER A 13 -24.69 -2.02 -22.71
C SER A 13 -23.24 -1.67 -23.11
N LEU A 14 -22.27 -2.14 -22.32
CA LEU A 14 -20.83 -1.98 -22.55
C LEU A 14 -20.19 -3.35 -22.82
N THR A 15 -19.10 -3.35 -23.59
CA THR A 15 -18.30 -4.55 -23.86
C THR A 15 -16.90 -4.36 -23.31
N ILE A 16 -16.54 -5.10 -22.26
CA ILE A 16 -15.20 -5.11 -21.68
C ILE A 16 -14.35 -6.24 -22.27
N PRO A 17 -13.11 -5.97 -22.73
CA PRO A 17 -12.19 -7.02 -23.14
C PRO A 17 -11.78 -7.93 -21.98
N ASP A 18 -11.58 -9.22 -22.26
CA ASP A 18 -11.19 -10.20 -21.24
C ASP A 18 -9.84 -9.90 -20.60
N THR A 19 -8.92 -9.31 -21.36
CA THR A 19 -7.59 -8.88 -20.90
C THR A 19 -7.71 -7.79 -19.83
N LEU A 20 -8.52 -6.76 -20.09
CA LEU A 20 -8.79 -5.65 -19.18
C LEU A 20 -9.54 -6.15 -17.93
N ALA A 21 -10.54 -7.01 -18.10
CA ALA A 21 -11.28 -7.59 -16.98
C ALA A 21 -10.37 -8.41 -16.04
N LYS A 22 -9.40 -9.16 -16.58
CA LYS A 22 -8.39 -9.89 -15.80
C LYS A 22 -7.47 -8.93 -15.03
N ARG A 23 -6.95 -7.90 -15.68
CA ARG A 23 -6.09 -6.89 -15.03
C ARG A 23 -6.81 -6.14 -13.91
N ILE A 24 -8.09 -5.78 -14.10
CA ILE A 24 -8.92 -5.20 -13.04
C ILE A 24 -9.12 -6.19 -11.90
N ALA A 25 -9.40 -7.47 -12.20
CA ALA A 25 -9.58 -8.49 -11.18
C ALA A 25 -8.33 -8.71 -10.33
N GLU A 26 -7.15 -8.73 -10.95
CA GLU A 26 -5.85 -8.81 -10.26
C GLU A 26 -5.62 -7.58 -9.37
N LYS A 27 -5.76 -6.37 -9.94
CA LYS A 27 -5.56 -5.10 -9.22
C LYS A 27 -6.57 -4.85 -8.10
N SER A 28 -7.73 -5.50 -8.17
CA SER A 28 -8.76 -5.45 -7.13
C SER A 28 -8.43 -6.28 -5.88
N GLU A 29 -7.39 -7.12 -5.90
CA GLU A 29 -6.99 -7.96 -4.77
C GLU A 29 -8.15 -8.79 -4.19
N ARG A 30 -8.97 -9.37 -5.08
CA ARG A 30 -10.19 -10.13 -4.74
C ARG A 30 -11.32 -9.31 -4.09
N ASN A 31 -11.22 -7.98 -4.06
CA ASN A 31 -12.28 -7.10 -3.60
C ASN A 31 -13.23 -6.72 -4.75
N LEU A 32 -14.43 -7.30 -4.76
CA LEU A 32 -15.40 -7.07 -5.83
C LEU A 32 -15.86 -5.60 -5.92
N ARG A 33 -15.99 -4.89 -4.79
CA ARG A 33 -16.34 -3.47 -4.80
C ARG A 33 -15.24 -2.65 -5.47
N LYS A 34 -13.97 -2.90 -5.13
CA LYS A 34 -12.81 -2.25 -5.78
C LYS A 34 -12.79 -2.58 -7.28
N ALA A 35 -13.06 -3.82 -7.67
CA ALA A 35 -13.10 -4.21 -9.08
C ALA A 35 -14.14 -3.43 -9.89
N ILE A 36 -15.36 -3.26 -9.37
CA ILE A 36 -16.43 -2.50 -10.04
C ILE A 36 -16.04 -1.03 -10.16
N LEU A 37 -15.57 -0.40 -9.07
CA LEU A 37 -15.13 1.00 -9.08
C LEU A 37 -13.97 1.24 -10.07
N LEU A 38 -13.01 0.30 -10.15
CA LEU A 38 -11.93 0.37 -11.14
C LEU A 38 -12.46 0.26 -12.58
N CYS A 39 -13.44 -0.61 -12.81
CA CYS A 39 -14.08 -0.75 -14.12
C CYS A 39 -14.80 0.55 -14.55
N GLU A 40 -15.51 1.20 -13.61
CA GLU A 40 -16.15 2.49 -13.83
C GLU A 40 -15.12 3.59 -14.11
N ALA A 41 -14.03 3.63 -13.33
CA ALA A 41 -12.94 4.59 -13.52
C ALA A 41 -12.27 4.41 -14.89
N CYS A 42 -12.02 3.18 -15.33
CA CYS A 42 -11.54 2.90 -16.69
C CYS A 42 -12.49 3.49 -17.75
N ARG A 43 -13.80 3.26 -17.62
CA ARG A 43 -14.79 3.78 -18.56
C ARG A 43 -14.76 5.31 -18.63
N VAL A 44 -14.68 5.98 -17.48
CA VAL A 44 -14.66 7.46 -17.39
C VAL A 44 -13.40 8.02 -18.03
N GLN A 45 -12.26 7.37 -17.85
CA GLN A 45 -11.00 7.80 -18.47
C GLN A 45 -11.00 7.62 -19.99
N GLN A 46 -11.48 6.48 -20.47
CA GLN A 46 -11.50 6.17 -21.90
C GLN A 46 -12.58 5.14 -22.24
N TYR A 47 -13.38 5.46 -23.25
CA TYR A 47 -14.30 4.51 -23.89
C TYR A 47 -14.33 4.75 -25.42
N PRO A 48 -14.39 3.71 -26.29
CA PRO A 48 -14.45 2.27 -25.99
C PRO A 48 -13.24 1.72 -25.20
N PHE A 49 -13.47 0.66 -24.42
CA PHE A 49 -12.40 -0.05 -23.72
C PHE A 49 -11.39 -0.61 -24.73
N ASN A 50 -10.10 -0.60 -24.37
CA ASN A 50 -9.05 -1.24 -25.17
C ASN A 50 -8.23 -2.24 -24.34
N ASP A 51 -7.57 -3.18 -25.02
CA ASP A 51 -6.79 -4.24 -24.37
C ASP A 51 -5.59 -3.68 -23.59
N ASP A 52 -5.03 -2.55 -24.04
CA ASP A 52 -3.85 -1.90 -23.44
C ASP A 52 -4.20 -0.83 -22.39
N GLN A 53 -5.49 -0.68 -22.03
CA GLN A 53 -5.93 0.41 -21.16
C GLN A 53 -5.22 0.34 -19.82
N VAL A 54 -4.68 1.46 -19.34
CA VAL A 54 -4.10 1.51 -18.01
C VAL A 54 -5.23 1.54 -16.99
N VAL A 55 -5.26 0.58 -16.07
CA VAL A 55 -6.20 0.60 -14.96
C VAL A 55 -5.70 1.65 -13.96
N PRO A 56 -6.50 2.66 -13.58
CA PRO A 56 -6.04 3.69 -12.65
C PRO A 56 -5.68 3.12 -11.28
N ASP A 57 -4.70 3.74 -10.63
CA ASP A 57 -4.40 3.50 -9.22
C ASP A 57 -5.26 4.40 -8.32
N CYS A 58 -5.57 3.93 -7.12
CA CYS A 58 -6.18 4.78 -6.11
C CYS A 58 -5.13 5.74 -5.55
N GLU A 59 -5.42 7.05 -5.53
CA GLU A 59 -4.46 8.10 -5.13
C GLU A 59 -3.83 7.85 -3.75
N TRP A 60 -4.65 7.46 -2.76
CA TRP A 60 -4.17 7.15 -1.42
C TRP A 60 -3.26 5.91 -1.37
N GLU A 61 -3.42 4.95 -2.29
CA GLU A 61 -2.53 3.78 -2.41
C GLU A 61 -1.18 4.19 -3.00
N VAL A 62 -1.16 5.07 -4.01
CA VAL A 62 0.07 5.64 -4.56
C VAL A 62 0.81 6.45 -3.50
N PHE A 63 0.09 7.31 -2.78
CA PHE A 63 0.66 8.12 -1.71
C PHE A 63 1.29 7.28 -0.60
N LEU A 64 0.68 6.15 -0.23
CA LEU A 64 1.25 5.19 0.72
C LEU A 64 2.50 4.49 0.18
N ARG A 65 2.50 4.09 -1.10
CA ARG A 65 3.68 3.46 -1.73
C ARG A 65 4.87 4.42 -1.75
N GLU A 66 4.64 5.67 -2.12
CA GLU A 66 5.67 6.71 -2.05
C GLU A 66 6.16 6.93 -0.61
N THR A 67 5.25 6.92 0.37
CA THR A 67 5.61 7.03 1.79
C THR A 67 6.51 5.87 2.23
N ALA A 68 6.20 4.64 1.82
CA ALA A 68 7.04 3.48 2.10
C ALA A 68 8.42 3.60 1.43
N ALA A 69 8.48 4.06 0.18
CA ALA A 69 9.74 4.31 -0.52
C ALA A 69 10.59 5.37 0.19
N MET A 70 9.97 6.41 0.75
CA MET A 70 10.65 7.42 1.58
C MET A 70 11.27 6.80 2.85
N ILE A 71 10.57 5.87 3.49
CA ILE A 71 11.03 5.17 4.70
C ILE A 71 12.22 4.25 4.39
N ILE A 72 12.20 3.58 3.24
CA ILE A 72 13.25 2.66 2.80
C ILE A 72 14.51 3.42 2.34
N THR A 73 14.33 4.55 1.66
CA THR A 73 15.44 5.32 1.09
C THR A 73 16.30 6.00 2.16
N GLU A 74 15.72 6.49 3.24
CA GLU A 74 16.46 7.26 4.25
C GLU A 74 15.94 7.02 5.68
N GLN A 75 16.83 6.63 6.60
CA GLN A 75 16.53 6.41 8.01
C GLN A 75 17.10 7.55 8.90
N SER A 76 16.54 8.75 8.74
CA SER A 76 16.90 9.94 9.54
C SER A 76 15.72 10.50 10.34
N PRO A 77 15.95 11.21 11.46
CA PRO A 77 14.88 11.88 12.21
C PRO A 77 14.11 12.91 11.38
N LYS A 78 14.80 13.59 10.44
CA LYS A 78 14.16 14.53 9.50
C LYS A 78 13.18 13.80 8.60
N ARG A 79 13.59 12.67 8.01
CA ARG A 79 12.72 11.85 7.17
C ARG A 79 11.52 11.30 7.93
N LEU A 80 11.72 10.87 9.17
CA LEU A 80 10.64 10.42 10.04
C LEU A 80 9.58 11.52 10.28
N LEU A 81 10.01 12.77 10.46
CA LEU A 81 9.10 13.91 10.59
C LEU A 81 8.27 14.16 9.32
N GLU A 82 8.89 14.05 8.14
CA GLU A 82 8.20 14.15 6.86
C GLU A 82 7.16 13.02 6.69
N VAL A 83 7.53 11.79 7.03
CA VAL A 83 6.64 10.62 7.00
C VAL A 83 5.47 10.79 7.97
N ARG A 84 5.72 11.35 9.16
CA ARG A 84 4.66 11.69 10.12
C ARG A 84 3.65 12.67 9.52
N GLY A 85 4.12 13.68 8.77
CA GLY A 85 3.25 14.60 8.03
C GLY A 85 2.35 13.88 7.03
N ARG A 86 2.91 12.93 6.28
CA ARG A 86 2.15 12.08 5.33
C ARG A 86 1.11 11.20 6.03
N TYR A 87 1.43 10.63 7.19
CA TYR A 87 0.43 9.91 7.98
C TYR A 87 -0.69 10.82 8.48
N TYR A 88 -0.41 12.06 8.87
CA TYR A 88 -1.45 13.02 9.21
C TYR A 88 -2.39 13.31 8.04
N GLU A 89 -1.86 13.50 6.84
CA GLU A 89 -2.66 13.74 5.64
C GLU A 89 -3.62 12.56 5.37
N LEU A 90 -3.11 11.33 5.42
CA LEU A 90 -3.92 10.11 5.26
C LEU A 90 -5.03 9.99 6.32
N LEU A 91 -4.69 10.23 7.60
CA LEU A 91 -5.66 10.19 8.69
C LEU A 91 -6.72 11.30 8.57
N THR A 92 -6.33 12.48 8.09
CA THR A 92 -7.23 13.62 7.85
C THR A 92 -8.22 13.31 6.73
N HIS A 93 -7.78 12.57 5.70
CA HIS A 93 -8.64 12.05 4.63
C HIS A 93 -9.42 10.78 5.04
N CYS A 94 -9.54 10.51 6.34
CA CYS A 94 -10.32 9.39 6.90
C CYS A 94 -9.88 8.01 6.39
N ILE A 95 -8.59 7.84 6.05
CA ILE A 95 -8.05 6.51 5.76
C ILE A 95 -7.82 5.78 7.09
N PRO A 96 -8.44 4.60 7.31
CA PRO A 96 -8.33 3.90 8.57
C PRO A 96 -6.88 3.49 8.92
N PRO A 97 -6.44 3.61 10.18
CA PRO A 97 -5.07 3.29 10.58
C PRO A 97 -4.64 1.85 10.27
N ASP A 98 -5.55 0.88 10.39
CA ASP A 98 -5.30 -0.52 10.07
C ASP A 98 -4.97 -0.73 8.59
N ILE A 99 -5.62 0.03 7.69
CA ILE A 99 -5.30 0.04 6.27
C ILE A 99 -3.91 0.65 6.03
N ILE A 100 -3.57 1.75 6.70
CA ILE A 100 -2.25 2.38 6.62
C ILE A 100 -1.16 1.39 7.05
N PHE A 101 -1.32 0.75 8.22
CA PHE A 101 -0.39 -0.27 8.72
C PHE A 101 -0.22 -1.41 7.70
N LYS A 102 -1.31 -1.98 7.22
CA LYS A 102 -1.28 -3.12 6.30
C LYS A 102 -0.55 -2.78 5.00
N ARG A 103 -0.84 -1.62 4.39
CA ARG A 103 -0.22 -1.21 3.12
C ARG A 103 1.24 -0.83 3.30
N ILE A 104 1.60 -0.04 4.31
CA ILE A 104 3.00 0.27 4.62
C ILE A 104 3.78 -1.02 4.86
N LEU A 105 3.28 -1.93 5.70
CA LEU A 105 3.94 -3.20 5.97
C LEU A 105 4.22 -3.97 4.67
N THR A 106 3.21 -4.08 3.79
CA THR A 106 3.33 -4.81 2.52
C THR A 106 4.47 -4.27 1.64
N GLU A 107 4.60 -2.95 1.55
CA GLU A 107 5.65 -2.29 0.76
C GLU A 107 7.03 -2.42 1.45
N LEU A 108 7.09 -2.34 2.78
CA LEU A 108 8.34 -2.50 3.53
C LEU A 108 8.90 -3.93 3.45
N VAL A 109 8.05 -4.95 3.64
CA VAL A 109 8.49 -6.36 3.60
C VAL A 109 8.92 -6.82 2.20
N ALA A 110 8.50 -6.13 1.15
CA ALA A 110 8.98 -6.38 -0.20
C ALA A 110 10.50 -6.10 -0.34
N ASN A 111 11.05 -5.22 0.52
CA ASN A 111 12.44 -4.77 0.50
C ASN A 111 13.30 -5.38 1.62
N CYS A 112 12.75 -6.32 2.40
CA CYS A 112 13.44 -6.98 3.51
C CYS A 112 13.89 -8.39 3.15
N ASP A 113 14.85 -8.96 3.90
CA ASP A 113 15.22 -10.38 3.81
C ASP A 113 14.28 -11.27 4.65
N GLY A 114 14.45 -12.60 4.58
CA GLY A 114 13.52 -13.54 5.25
C GLY A 114 13.41 -13.34 6.76
N THR A 115 14.53 -13.07 7.43
CA THR A 115 14.58 -12.87 8.89
C THR A 115 13.97 -11.53 9.29
N LEU A 116 14.35 -10.45 8.59
CA LEU A 116 13.82 -9.11 8.86
C LEU A 116 12.32 -9.02 8.56
N LYS A 117 11.83 -9.72 7.54
CA LYS A 117 10.37 -9.80 7.27
C LYS A 117 9.58 -10.30 8.47
N ALA A 118 10.07 -11.32 9.18
CA ALA A 118 9.39 -11.88 10.33
C ALA A 118 9.33 -10.86 11.49
N GLU A 119 10.47 -10.23 11.80
CA GLU A 119 10.53 -9.21 12.86
C GLU A 119 9.66 -7.99 12.54
N VAL A 120 9.74 -7.46 11.32
CA VAL A 120 8.96 -6.29 10.89
C VAL A 120 7.46 -6.60 10.90
N THR A 121 7.07 -7.81 10.49
CA THR A 121 5.66 -8.24 10.54
C THR A 121 5.15 -8.33 11.97
N GLN A 122 5.95 -8.89 12.89
CA GLN A 122 5.59 -8.96 14.31
C GLN A 122 5.44 -7.57 14.93
N LEU A 123 6.36 -6.65 14.62
CA LEU A 123 6.30 -5.26 15.07
C LEU A 123 5.05 -4.55 14.55
N ALA A 124 4.76 -4.69 13.25
CA ALA A 124 3.56 -4.08 12.66
C ALA A 124 2.28 -4.59 13.34
N ALA A 125 2.18 -5.91 13.58
CA ALA A 125 1.04 -6.50 14.28
C ALA A 125 0.90 -5.95 15.71
N GLN A 126 2.00 -5.82 16.44
CA GLN A 126 2.00 -5.27 17.80
C GLN A 126 1.53 -3.81 17.83
N TYR A 127 2.14 -2.93 17.01
CA TYR A 127 1.78 -1.51 16.99
C TYR A 127 0.36 -1.27 16.46
N GLN A 128 -0.09 -2.06 15.48
CA GLN A 128 -1.46 -2.02 14.99
C GLN A 128 -2.46 -2.41 16.08
N ALA A 129 -2.20 -3.49 16.83
CA ALA A 129 -3.07 -3.90 17.95
C ALA A 129 -3.13 -2.83 19.05
N GLN A 130 -1.98 -2.22 19.40
CA GLN A 130 -1.94 -1.13 20.38
C GLN A 130 -2.69 0.11 19.89
N SER A 131 -2.64 0.42 18.60
CA SER A 131 -3.37 1.54 18.00
C SER A 131 -4.90 1.43 18.19
N GLN A 132 -5.43 0.22 18.25
CA GLN A 132 -6.87 -0.03 18.50
C GLN A 132 -7.27 0.16 19.97
N LEU A 133 -6.31 0.04 20.89
CA LEU A 133 -6.53 0.26 22.33
C LEU A 133 -6.28 1.72 22.74
N GLY A 134 -5.52 2.47 21.93
CA GLY A 134 -5.17 3.86 22.16
C GLY A 134 -6.16 4.86 21.55
N SER A 135 -6.02 6.13 21.93
CA SER A 135 -6.84 7.22 21.39
C SER A 135 -6.23 7.93 20.17
N LYS A 136 -4.93 7.75 19.92
CA LYS A 136 -4.18 8.48 18.88
C LYS A 136 -3.34 7.55 18.01
N ALA A 137 -3.92 7.09 16.90
CA ALA A 137 -3.27 6.19 15.95
C ALA A 137 -1.92 6.69 15.41
N ILE A 138 -1.76 8.01 15.27
CA ILE A 138 -0.52 8.63 14.77
C ILE A 138 0.70 8.28 15.61
N PHE A 139 0.57 8.12 16.93
CA PHE A 139 1.68 7.76 17.80
C PHE A 139 2.18 6.33 17.52
N HIS A 140 1.27 5.41 17.23
CA HIS A 140 1.60 4.03 16.95
C HIS A 140 2.20 3.88 15.54
N LEU A 141 1.67 4.63 14.56
CA LEU A 141 2.22 4.69 13.20
C LEU A 141 3.66 5.22 13.21
N GLU A 142 3.89 6.35 13.88
CA GLU A 142 5.23 6.94 14.01
C GLU A 142 6.19 6.01 14.76
N ALA A 143 5.75 5.41 15.88
CA ALA A 143 6.59 4.51 16.67
C ALA A 143 6.97 3.25 15.88
N PHE A 144 6.04 2.67 15.12
CA PHE A 144 6.33 1.57 14.21
C PHE A 144 7.37 1.96 13.16
N THR A 145 7.18 3.09 12.48
CA THR A 145 8.10 3.55 11.44
C THR A 145 9.48 3.86 12.01
N ALA A 146 9.58 4.51 13.18
CA ALA A 146 10.84 4.77 13.84
C ALA A 146 11.57 3.47 14.22
N LYS A 147 10.83 2.48 14.73
CA LYS A 147 11.39 1.17 15.07
C LYS A 147 11.87 0.42 13.84
N PHE A 148 11.09 0.44 12.75
CA PHE A 148 11.48 -0.12 11.46
C PHE A 148 12.75 0.55 10.94
N MET A 149 12.79 1.88 10.87
CA MET A 149 13.96 2.63 10.39
C MET A 149 15.23 2.25 11.15
N ARG A 150 15.14 2.07 12.47
CA ARG A 150 16.28 1.65 13.29
C ARG A 150 16.79 0.26 12.90
N ILE A 151 15.90 -0.72 12.82
CA ILE A 151 16.28 -2.12 12.53
C ILE A 151 16.77 -2.24 11.08
N TYR A 152 16.08 -1.59 10.14
CA TYR A 152 16.46 -1.58 8.74
C TYR A 152 17.83 -0.94 8.53
N LYS A 153 18.13 0.17 9.22
CA LYS A 153 19.46 0.80 9.16
C LYS A 153 20.55 -0.13 9.70
N GLN A 154 20.33 -0.77 10.85
CA GLN A 154 21.28 -1.73 11.41
C GLN A 154 21.52 -2.90 10.43
N PHE A 155 20.47 -3.42 9.82
CA PHE A 155 20.57 -4.48 8.81
C PHE A 155 21.42 -4.05 7.59
N LEU A 156 21.27 -2.81 7.12
CA LEU A 156 22.09 -2.27 6.03
C LEU A 156 23.57 -2.14 6.43
N GLU A 157 23.84 -1.69 7.66
CA GLU A 157 25.20 -1.56 8.20
C GLU A 157 25.88 -2.93 8.33
N GLU A 158 25.21 -3.92 8.92
CA GLU A 158 25.71 -5.31 9.01
C GLU A 158 25.95 -5.93 7.63
N GLY A 159 25.07 -5.64 6.67
CA GLY A 159 25.23 -6.07 5.27
C GLY A 159 26.47 -5.46 4.61
N LEU A 160 26.73 -4.17 4.82
CA LEU A 160 27.93 -3.49 4.31
C LEU A 160 29.22 -4.04 4.93
N GLU A 161 29.24 -4.25 6.24
CA GLU A 161 30.38 -4.84 6.96
C GLU A 161 30.68 -6.26 6.45
N SER A 162 29.66 -7.06 6.16
CA SER A 162 29.83 -8.42 5.61
C SER A 162 30.40 -8.45 4.18
N MET A 163 30.26 -7.35 3.43
CA MET A 163 30.78 -7.21 2.06
C MET A 163 32.20 -6.64 1.99
N GLY A 164 32.84 -6.36 3.14
CA GLY A 164 34.27 -6.03 3.22
C GLY A 164 34.64 -4.60 2.79
N PHE A 165 33.76 -3.62 3.06
CA PHE A 165 34.09 -2.20 3.00
C PHE A 165 34.35 -1.62 4.40
#